data_AF-R0E2F8-F1
#
_entry.id   AF-R0E2F8-F1
#
_cell.length_a   1.000
_cell.length_b   1.000
_cell.length_c   1.000
_cell.angle_alpha   90.00
_cell.angle_beta   90.00
_cell.angle_gamma   90.00
#
_symmetry.space_group_name_H-M   'P 1'
#
loop_
_entity.id
_entity.type
_entity.pdbx_description
1 polymer ?
#
loop_
_entity_poly.entity_id
_entity_poly.type
_entity_poly.pdbx_seq_one_letter_code
_entity_poly.pdbx_strand_id
1 'polypeptide(L)'
;GRRDRPAMADFEVHIDLNGRTRLIGLARSNRVRGAETILFEYEGAWLEDPERFSLEPALALTRGAFAPPAGLATFGSIGDSAPDTWGRRLMQRAERRLADREGRAVRTLVESDYLLGVADETRLGALRFRWVGEDAFQAPIRAGVPALIELGRLLQITERILRDEETDEDLQLIFAPGSSLGGARPKASVIDQHGHLSIAKFPKETDDYSMETWEEIALRLAGRAGITTPQHELISVAG
;
A
#
# COMPACT_ATOMS: atom_id res chain seq x y z
N GLY A 1 37.14 5.25 -19.24
CA GLY A 1 35.91 5.95 -18.87
C GLY A 1 34.78 4.95 -18.69
N ARG A 2 34.61 4.43 -17.47
CA ARG A 2 33.44 3.64 -17.09
C ARG A 2 32.52 4.62 -16.38
N ARG A 3 31.39 4.95 -17.00
CA ARG A 3 30.33 5.72 -16.34
C ARG A 3 29.77 4.83 -15.25
N ASP A 4 29.90 5.26 -13.99
CA ASP A 4 29.06 4.80 -12.90
C ASP A 4 27.61 5.01 -13.33
N ARG A 5 26.91 3.91 -13.65
CA ARG A 5 25.45 3.91 -13.64
C ARG A 5 25.06 4.02 -12.17
N PRO A 6 24.24 5.00 -11.76
CA PRO A 6 23.73 5.03 -10.39
C PRO A 6 23.03 3.69 -10.13
N ALA A 7 23.25 3.12 -8.93
CA ALA A 7 22.67 1.86 -8.52
C ALA A 7 21.16 1.88 -8.79
N MET A 8 20.73 1.14 -9.81
CA MET A 8 19.33 0.91 -10.10
C MET A 8 18.83 0.04 -8.95
N ALA A 9 17.88 0.55 -8.18
CA ALA A 9 17.30 -0.20 -7.09
C ALA A 9 16.30 -1.20 -7.70
N ASP A 10 16.84 -2.33 -8.15
CA ASP A 10 16.06 -3.44 -8.68
C ASP A 10 15.38 -4.16 -7.49
N PHE A 11 14.11 -4.48 -7.65
CA PHE A 11 13.33 -5.22 -6.65
C PHE A 11 12.60 -6.39 -7.30
N GLU A 12 12.46 -7.46 -6.53
CA GLU A 12 11.73 -8.65 -6.92
C GLU A 12 10.24 -8.43 -6.70
N VAL A 13 9.44 -8.87 -7.67
CA VAL A 13 7.99 -8.93 -7.55
C VAL A 13 7.62 -10.39 -7.35
N HIS A 14 6.99 -10.67 -6.22
CA HIS A 14 6.48 -11.99 -5.86
C HIS A 14 4.95 -11.98 -5.85
N ILE A 15 4.34 -13.14 -6.00
CA ILE A 15 2.92 -13.34 -5.78
C ILE A 15 2.69 -14.41 -4.72
N ASP A 16 1.78 -14.17 -3.79
CA ASP A 16 1.22 -15.24 -2.97
C ASP A 16 0.03 -15.88 -3.69
N LEU A 17 0.22 -17.13 -4.12
CA LEU A 17 -0.80 -17.89 -4.83
C LEU A 17 -1.02 -19.22 -4.11
N ASN A 18 -2.24 -19.41 -3.60
CA ASN A 18 -2.63 -20.61 -2.86
C ASN A 18 -1.71 -20.89 -1.64
N GLY A 19 -1.31 -19.85 -0.92
CA GLY A 19 -0.43 -19.94 0.26
C GLY A 19 1.02 -20.25 -0.07
N ARG A 20 1.43 -20.08 -1.34
CA ARG A 20 2.81 -20.22 -1.78
C ARG A 20 3.26 -18.91 -2.42
N THR A 21 4.30 -18.34 -1.85
CA THR A 21 4.97 -17.19 -2.43
C THR A 21 5.88 -17.62 -3.59
N ARG A 22 5.72 -17.01 -4.77
CA ARG A 22 6.49 -17.30 -5.99
C ARG A 22 7.07 -16.01 -6.57
N LEU A 23 8.32 -16.06 -7.00
CA LEU A 23 8.93 -14.99 -7.78
C LEU A 23 8.30 -14.98 -9.17
N ILE A 24 7.65 -13.87 -9.54
CA ILE A 24 7.03 -13.71 -10.86
C ILE A 24 7.90 -12.88 -11.81
N GLY A 25 8.74 -12.00 -11.28
CA GLY A 25 9.58 -11.15 -12.10
C GLY A 25 10.39 -10.14 -11.32
N LEU A 26 11.16 -9.37 -12.08
CA LEU A 26 12.01 -8.30 -11.58
C LEU A 26 11.45 -6.96 -12.04
N ALA A 27 11.41 -6.01 -11.12
CA ALA A 27 11.07 -4.64 -11.41
C ALA A 27 12.30 -3.74 -11.25
N ARG A 28 12.48 -2.83 -12.20
CA ARG A 28 13.62 -1.91 -12.25
C ARG A 28 13.12 -0.48 -12.26
N SER A 29 13.44 0.26 -11.20
CA SER A 29 13.23 1.70 -11.17
C SER A 29 14.29 2.41 -12.01
N ASN A 30 13.84 3.15 -13.01
CA ASN A 30 14.66 4.08 -13.80
C ASN A 30 14.23 5.51 -13.49
N ARG A 31 15.16 6.32 -12.97
CA ARG A 31 14.92 7.71 -12.59
C ARG A 31 15.65 8.65 -13.55
N VAL A 32 14.90 9.44 -14.33
CA VAL A 32 15.46 10.38 -15.33
C VAL A 32 14.80 11.74 -15.16
N ARG A 33 15.60 12.78 -14.89
CA ARG A 33 15.16 14.19 -14.80
C ARG A 33 13.95 14.41 -13.88
N GLY A 34 13.89 13.69 -12.75
CA GLY A 34 12.81 13.80 -11.77
C GLY A 34 11.55 12.99 -12.09
N ALA A 35 11.51 12.30 -13.24
CA ALA A 35 10.49 11.30 -13.54
C ALA A 35 11.01 9.90 -13.20
N GLU A 36 10.11 9.02 -12.75
CA GLU A 36 10.40 7.62 -12.52
C GLU A 36 9.58 6.75 -13.48
N THR A 37 10.21 5.67 -13.95
CA THR A 37 9.56 4.60 -14.70
C THR A 37 10.03 3.28 -14.13
N ILE A 38 9.09 2.41 -13.79
CA ILE A 38 9.33 1.07 -13.27
C ILE A 38 9.11 0.10 -14.43
N LEU A 39 10.21 -0.45 -14.93
CA LEU A 39 10.16 -1.53 -15.91
C LEU A 39 9.89 -2.84 -15.18
N PHE A 40 9.21 -3.77 -15.83
CA PHE A 40 8.96 -5.11 -15.30
C PHE A 40 9.43 -6.17 -16.29
N GLU A 41 10.06 -7.23 -15.80
CA GLU A 41 10.49 -8.37 -16.60
C GLU A 41 10.07 -9.67 -15.90
N TYR A 42 9.39 -10.55 -16.62
CA TYR A 42 9.00 -11.85 -16.07
C TYR A 42 10.21 -12.73 -15.78
N GLU A 43 10.15 -13.44 -14.66
CA GLU A 43 11.13 -14.45 -14.30
C GLU A 43 10.96 -15.69 -15.19
N GLY A 44 12.07 -16.30 -15.63
CA GLY A 44 12.04 -17.44 -16.53
C GLY A 44 11.26 -18.62 -15.96
N ALA A 45 11.42 -18.87 -14.65
CA ALA A 45 10.69 -19.92 -13.94
C ALA A 45 9.17 -19.68 -13.96
N TRP A 46 8.71 -18.42 -13.85
CA TRP A 46 7.27 -18.10 -13.95
C TRP A 46 6.72 -18.31 -15.36
N LEU A 47 7.50 -17.97 -16.39
CA LEU A 47 7.09 -18.21 -17.79
C LEU A 47 6.94 -19.70 -18.12
N GLU A 48 7.62 -20.58 -17.37
CA GLU A 48 7.54 -22.03 -17.52
C GLU A 48 6.56 -22.69 -16.53
N ASP A 49 6.13 -21.97 -15.49
CA ASP A 49 5.21 -22.46 -14.46
C ASP A 49 3.84 -22.86 -15.07
N PRO A 50 3.26 -24.02 -14.73
CA PRO A 50 1.95 -24.44 -15.22
C PRO A 50 0.78 -23.57 -14.71
N GLU A 51 0.93 -22.89 -13.58
CA GLU A 51 -0.07 -21.98 -12.99
C GLU A 51 0.15 -20.51 -13.39
N ARG A 52 1.02 -20.26 -14.39
CA ARG A 52 1.33 -18.90 -14.84
C ARG A 52 0.14 -18.17 -15.44
N PHE A 53 0.12 -16.86 -15.25
CA PHE A 53 -0.81 -15.94 -15.90
C PHE A 53 -0.18 -14.56 -16.06
N SER A 54 -0.70 -13.79 -17.03
CA SER A 54 -0.36 -12.38 -17.20
C SER A 54 -0.96 -11.55 -16.06
N LEU A 55 -0.18 -10.65 -15.46
CA LEU A 55 -0.67 -9.78 -14.38
C LEU A 55 -1.73 -8.79 -14.87
N GLU A 56 -1.57 -8.34 -16.11
CA GLU A 56 -2.56 -7.55 -16.85
C GLU A 56 -2.39 -7.81 -18.35
N PRO A 57 -3.37 -7.46 -19.20
CA PRO A 57 -3.29 -7.72 -20.63
C PRO A 57 -2.07 -7.13 -21.34
N ALA A 58 -1.54 -6.01 -20.84
CA ALA A 58 -0.34 -5.36 -21.38
C ALA A 58 0.98 -6.09 -21.04
N LEU A 59 0.96 -6.96 -20.02
CA LEU A 59 2.08 -7.79 -19.59
C LEU A 59 1.91 -9.21 -20.13
N ALA A 60 2.04 -9.36 -21.46
CA ALA A 60 2.00 -10.66 -22.10
C ALA A 60 3.10 -11.58 -21.56
N LEU A 61 2.85 -12.89 -21.48
CA LEU A 61 3.81 -13.88 -20.95
C LEU A 61 4.94 -14.16 -21.95
N THR A 62 5.82 -13.17 -22.13
CA THR A 62 7.00 -13.25 -23.00
C THR A 62 8.24 -12.79 -22.25
N ARG A 63 9.42 -13.20 -22.74
CA ARG A 63 10.70 -12.72 -22.22
C ARG A 63 10.93 -11.26 -22.58
N GLY A 64 11.75 -10.60 -21.77
CA GLY A 64 12.18 -9.22 -21.97
C GLY A 64 11.45 -8.22 -21.07
N ALA A 65 12.02 -7.03 -20.96
CA ALA A 65 11.50 -5.96 -20.13
C ALA A 65 10.32 -5.23 -20.79
N PHE A 66 9.25 -5.08 -20.03
CA PHE A 66 8.09 -4.26 -20.34
C PHE A 66 8.28 -2.87 -19.74
N ALA A 67 8.08 -1.84 -20.56
CA ALA A 67 7.98 -0.47 -20.11
C ALA A 67 6.49 -0.08 -20.03
N PRO A 68 6.07 0.63 -18.97
CA PRO A 68 4.69 1.06 -18.85
C PRO A 68 4.31 2.03 -19.98
N PRO A 69 3.02 2.17 -20.30
CA PRO A 69 2.54 3.13 -21.28
C PRO A 69 3.03 4.56 -21.01
N ALA A 70 3.17 5.35 -22.07
CA ALA A 70 3.66 6.73 -21.97
C ALA A 70 2.83 7.54 -20.97
N GLY A 71 3.51 8.21 -20.04
CA GLY A 71 2.88 9.03 -18.99
C GLY A 71 2.57 8.29 -17.69
N LEU A 72 2.75 6.96 -17.64
CA LEU A 72 2.63 6.17 -16.42
C LEU A 72 3.99 5.83 -15.84
N ALA A 73 4.08 5.87 -14.51
CA ALA A 73 5.29 5.48 -13.79
C ALA A 73 5.43 3.96 -13.66
N THR A 74 4.32 3.21 -13.63
CA THR A 74 4.29 1.76 -13.47
C THR A 74 3.06 1.16 -14.18
N PHE A 75 3.07 -0.16 -14.32
CA PHE A 75 1.93 -0.95 -14.78
C PHE A 75 0.81 -0.96 -13.72
N GLY A 76 -0.45 -0.97 -14.15
CA GLY A 76 -1.60 -0.85 -13.23
C GLY A 76 -1.64 -1.99 -12.22
N SER A 77 -1.41 -3.22 -12.67
CA SER A 77 -1.38 -4.41 -11.80
C SER A 77 -0.35 -4.33 -10.67
N ILE A 78 0.81 -3.71 -10.92
CA ILE A 78 1.84 -3.48 -9.91
C ILE A 78 1.49 -2.25 -9.07
N GLY A 79 1.04 -1.17 -9.72
CA GLY A 79 0.68 0.10 -9.09
C GLY A 79 -0.50 0.00 -8.14
N ASP A 80 -1.44 -0.92 -8.36
CA ASP A 80 -2.58 -1.19 -7.45
C ASP A 80 -2.13 -1.69 -6.07
N SER A 81 -0.87 -2.16 -5.96
CA SER A 81 -0.26 -2.53 -4.68
C SER A 81 0.34 -1.32 -3.94
N ALA A 82 0.41 -0.15 -4.56
CA ALA A 82 0.90 1.08 -3.95
C ALA A 82 -0.21 1.72 -3.07
N PRO A 83 0.15 2.60 -2.13
CA PRO A 83 -0.83 3.41 -1.41
C PRO A 83 -1.58 4.34 -2.37
N ASP A 84 -2.82 4.63 -2.02
CA ASP A 84 -3.57 5.76 -2.58
C ASP A 84 -3.29 7.06 -1.80
N THR A 85 -4.07 8.12 -2.07
CA THR A 85 -3.89 9.46 -1.49
C THR A 85 -3.73 9.48 0.03
N TRP A 86 -4.50 8.69 0.78
CA TRP A 86 -4.37 8.64 2.24
C TRP A 86 -3.02 8.05 2.65
N GLY A 87 -2.68 6.86 2.15
CA GLY A 87 -1.42 6.21 2.47
C GLY A 87 -0.20 7.00 2.00
N ARG A 88 -0.25 7.61 0.81
CA ARG A 88 0.80 8.50 0.29
C ARG A 88 0.98 9.72 1.20
N ARG A 89 -0.11 10.31 1.72
CA ARG A 89 -0.02 11.41 2.71
C ARG A 89 0.71 10.95 3.96
N LEU A 90 0.39 9.77 4.51
CA LEU A 90 1.09 9.21 5.67
C LEU A 90 2.59 9.03 5.40
N MET A 91 2.96 8.51 4.23
CA MET A 91 4.37 8.33 3.82
C MET A 91 5.12 9.64 3.67
N GLN A 92 4.50 10.64 3.05
CA GLN A 92 5.09 11.97 2.93
C GLN A 92 5.29 12.64 4.31
N ARG A 93 4.34 12.44 5.24
CA ARG A 93 4.43 12.95 6.61
C ARG A 93 5.55 12.27 7.39
N ALA A 94 5.64 10.94 7.31
CA ALA A 94 6.72 10.17 7.93
C ALA A 94 8.09 10.59 7.40
N GLU A 95 8.23 10.78 6.09
CA GLU A 95 9.48 11.25 5.46
C GLU A 95 9.86 12.67 5.91
N ARG A 96 8.90 13.60 5.99
CA ARG A 96 9.16 14.95 6.50
C ARG A 96 9.70 14.93 7.92
N ARG A 97 9.04 14.18 8.82
CA ARG A 97 9.47 14.04 10.21
C ARG A 97 10.84 13.39 10.35
N LEU A 98 11.13 12.38 9.52
CA LEU A 98 12.45 11.75 9.50
C LEU A 98 13.53 12.73 9.04
N ALA A 99 13.27 13.47 7.97
CA ALA A 99 14.20 14.47 7.45
C ALA A 99 14.51 15.57 8.48
N ASP A 100 13.48 16.06 9.17
CA ASP A 100 13.62 17.06 10.23
C ASP A 100 14.50 16.55 11.39
N ARG A 101 14.27 15.31 11.84
CA ARG A 101 15.08 14.67 12.90
C ARG A 101 16.54 14.45 12.49
N GLU A 102 16.76 14.12 11.22
CA GLU A 102 18.09 13.88 10.66
C GLU A 102 18.80 15.19 10.22
N GLY A 103 18.12 16.34 10.28
CA GLY A 103 18.65 17.62 9.84
C GLY A 103 18.96 17.66 8.33
N ARG A 104 18.22 16.89 7.52
CA ARG A 104 18.39 16.80 6.07
C ARG A 104 17.20 17.40 5.32
N ALA A 105 17.39 17.70 4.05
CA ALA A 105 16.27 18.07 3.18
C ALA A 105 15.27 16.91 3.04
N VAL A 106 13.98 17.25 2.99
CA VAL A 106 12.90 16.29 2.70
C VAL A 106 13.09 15.71 1.31
N ARG A 107 13.09 14.39 1.19
CA ARG A 107 13.16 13.70 -0.10
C ARG A 107 11.78 13.69 -0.75
N THR A 108 11.71 14.02 -2.03
CA THR A 108 10.51 13.76 -2.83
C THR A 108 10.36 12.26 -3.03
N LEU A 109 9.27 11.69 -2.50
CA LEU A 109 8.95 10.28 -2.68
C LEU A 109 8.44 10.02 -4.11
N VAL A 110 8.97 8.97 -4.73
CA VAL A 110 8.57 8.50 -6.07
C VAL A 110 7.81 7.16 -5.97
N GLU A 111 7.34 6.64 -7.10
CA GLU A 111 6.46 5.47 -7.17
C GLU A 111 7.06 4.22 -6.52
N SER A 112 8.36 3.97 -6.73
CA SER A 112 9.06 2.85 -6.08
C SER A 112 9.13 3.02 -4.56
N ASP A 113 9.29 4.25 -4.06
CA ASP A 113 9.29 4.51 -2.62
C ASP A 113 7.91 4.20 -2.02
N TYR A 114 6.83 4.54 -2.74
CA TYR A 114 5.46 4.22 -2.34
C TYR A 114 5.18 2.71 -2.37
N LEU A 115 5.55 2.02 -3.45
CA LEU A 115 5.39 0.58 -3.57
C LEU A 115 6.10 -0.17 -2.45
N LEU A 116 7.37 0.18 -2.18
CA LEU A 116 8.21 -0.54 -1.22
C LEU A 116 8.02 -0.08 0.23
N GLY A 117 7.43 1.09 0.45
CA GLY A 117 7.17 1.60 1.80
C GLY A 117 5.83 1.18 2.41
N VAL A 118 5.00 0.45 1.67
CA VAL A 118 3.78 -0.18 2.20
C VAL A 118 4.12 -1.49 2.90
N ALA A 119 3.60 -1.65 4.12
CA ALA A 119 3.79 -2.87 4.89
C ALA A 119 3.26 -4.11 4.16
N ASP A 120 4.10 -5.13 4.05
CA ASP A 120 3.82 -6.34 3.26
C ASP A 120 2.63 -7.13 3.81
N GLU A 121 2.53 -7.26 5.13
CA GLU A 121 1.50 -8.06 5.81
C GLU A 121 0.10 -7.43 5.75
N THR A 122 0.00 -6.11 5.58
CA THR A 122 -1.28 -5.39 5.47
C THR A 122 -1.58 -4.92 4.05
N ARG A 123 -0.69 -5.19 3.09
CA ARG A 123 -0.85 -4.83 1.68
C ARG A 123 -2.09 -5.48 1.09
N LEU A 124 -2.83 -4.71 0.30
CA LEU A 124 -3.93 -5.24 -0.49
C LEU A 124 -3.41 -5.97 -1.74
N GLY A 125 -4.05 -7.08 -2.07
CA GLY A 125 -3.67 -7.92 -3.20
C GLY A 125 -2.67 -9.00 -2.81
N ALA A 126 -2.15 -9.70 -3.84
CA ALA A 126 -1.29 -10.85 -3.68
C ALA A 126 0.19 -10.55 -3.96
N LEU A 127 0.51 -9.35 -4.44
CA LEU A 127 1.89 -8.99 -4.80
C LEU A 127 2.70 -8.60 -3.58
N ARG A 128 3.93 -9.07 -3.53
CA ARG A 128 4.89 -8.83 -2.45
C ARG A 128 6.20 -8.37 -3.05
N PHE A 129 6.94 -7.52 -2.34
CA PHE A 129 8.14 -6.87 -2.90
C PHE A 129 9.33 -6.97 -1.95
N ARG A 130 10.51 -7.31 -2.47
CA ARG A 130 11.78 -7.29 -1.73
C ARG A 130 12.91 -6.79 -2.62
N TRP A 131 13.96 -6.23 -2.04
CA TRP A 131 15.14 -5.89 -2.83
C TRP A 131 15.77 -7.15 -3.41
N VAL A 132 16.35 -7.03 -4.61
CA VAL A 132 17.07 -8.16 -5.22
C VAL A 132 18.21 -8.60 -4.30
N GLY A 133 18.23 -9.90 -3.99
CA GLY A 133 19.24 -10.51 -3.12
C GLY A 133 18.97 -10.36 -1.62
N GLU A 134 17.86 -9.76 -1.22
CA GLU A 134 17.38 -9.78 0.17
C GLU A 134 16.34 -10.88 0.39
N ASP A 135 16.34 -11.47 1.59
CA ASP A 135 15.34 -12.46 1.96
C ASP A 135 14.04 -11.83 2.47
N ALA A 136 14.13 -10.66 3.12
CA ALA A 136 13.01 -10.00 3.77
C ALA A 136 12.18 -9.15 2.79
N PHE A 137 10.85 -9.27 2.88
CA PHE A 137 9.93 -8.36 2.21
C PHE A 137 10.03 -6.94 2.77
N GLN A 138 9.78 -5.96 1.90
CA GLN A 138 9.89 -4.55 2.25
C GLN A 138 8.81 -4.10 3.22
N ALA A 139 9.17 -3.11 4.02
CA ALA A 139 8.35 -2.57 5.11
C ALA A 139 7.78 -3.65 6.05
N PRO A 140 8.62 -4.57 6.59
CA PRO A 140 8.13 -5.61 7.49
C PRO A 140 7.49 -4.98 8.74
N ILE A 141 6.35 -5.49 9.18
CA ILE A 141 5.68 -4.98 10.37
C ILE A 141 6.48 -5.35 11.62
N ARG A 142 7.13 -4.37 12.23
CA ARG A 142 7.92 -4.57 13.47
C ARG A 142 7.09 -4.58 14.75
N ALA A 143 5.92 -3.93 14.75
CA ALA A 143 5.13 -3.66 15.96
C ALA A 143 3.73 -4.35 15.97
N GLY A 144 3.47 -5.25 15.02
CA GLY A 144 2.13 -5.86 14.81
C GLY A 144 1.10 -4.89 14.21
N VAL A 145 -0.07 -5.42 13.83
CA VAL A 145 -1.23 -4.62 13.41
C VAL A 145 -2.04 -4.24 14.65
N PRO A 146 -2.45 -2.97 14.83
CA PRO A 146 -3.25 -2.54 15.98
C PRO A 146 -4.55 -3.34 16.16
N ALA A 147 -4.93 -3.58 17.41
CA ALA A 147 -6.18 -4.27 17.73
C ALA A 147 -7.39 -3.31 17.70
N LEU A 148 -8.60 -3.85 17.50
CA LEU A 148 -9.86 -3.09 17.44
C LEU A 148 -10.11 -2.20 18.68
N ILE A 149 -9.59 -2.57 19.85
CA ILE A 149 -9.73 -1.79 21.09
C ILE A 149 -9.11 -0.38 20.98
N GLU A 150 -8.27 -0.14 19.96
CA GLU A 150 -7.66 1.15 19.71
C GLU A 150 -8.46 2.04 18.73
N LEU A 151 -9.67 1.67 18.29
CA LEU A 151 -10.42 2.47 17.30
C LEU A 151 -10.65 3.93 17.72
N GLY A 152 -10.98 4.19 18.98
CA GLY A 152 -11.15 5.57 19.47
C GLY A 152 -9.84 6.36 19.44
N ARG A 153 -8.71 5.70 19.70
CA ARG A 153 -7.37 6.29 19.59
C ARG A 153 -7.01 6.55 18.14
N LEU A 154 -7.26 5.59 17.24
CA LEU A 154 -7.02 5.71 15.81
C LEU A 154 -7.86 6.83 15.19
N LEU A 155 -9.12 6.98 15.60
CA LEU A 155 -9.96 8.12 15.18
C LEU A 155 -9.30 9.45 15.54
N GLN A 156 -8.92 9.64 16.81
CA GLN A 156 -8.24 10.86 17.23
C GLN A 156 -6.91 11.10 16.50
N ILE A 157 -6.17 10.03 16.20
CA ILE A 157 -4.95 10.10 15.38
C ILE A 157 -5.28 10.60 13.97
N THR A 158 -6.31 10.05 13.33
CA THR A 158 -6.72 10.47 11.99
C THR A 158 -7.12 11.94 11.94
N GLU A 159 -7.86 12.42 12.95
CA GLU A 159 -8.22 13.84 13.09
C GLU A 159 -6.99 14.73 13.22
N ARG A 160 -6.05 14.38 14.11
CA ARG A 160 -4.78 15.11 14.26
C ARG A 160 -4.00 15.16 12.94
N ILE A 161 -3.91 14.05 12.21
CA ILE A 161 -3.24 14.00 10.90
C ILE A 161 -3.94 14.89 9.87
N LEU A 162 -5.27 14.96 9.90
CA LEU A 162 -6.03 15.82 9.00
C LEU A 162 -5.78 17.31 9.30
N ARG A 163 -5.61 17.66 10.59
CA ARG A 163 -5.29 19.00 11.10
C ARG A 163 -3.80 19.36 11.06
N ASP A 164 -2.94 18.42 10.69
CA ASP A 164 -1.47 18.55 10.72
C ASP A 164 -0.88 18.73 12.13
N GLU A 165 -1.52 18.11 13.12
CA GLU A 165 -1.22 18.16 14.56
C GLU A 165 -0.69 16.80 15.09
N GLU A 166 -0.35 15.86 14.21
CA GLU A 166 0.09 14.53 14.60
C GLU A 166 1.40 14.53 15.39
N THR A 167 1.57 13.56 16.29
CA THR A 167 2.83 13.27 16.96
C THR A 167 3.61 12.17 16.22
N ASP A 168 4.88 11.98 16.59
CA ASP A 168 5.69 10.88 16.05
C ASP A 168 5.11 9.51 16.47
N GLU A 169 4.52 9.43 17.67
CA GLU A 169 3.83 8.23 18.15
C GLU A 169 2.56 7.95 17.32
N ASP A 170 1.79 8.99 16.99
CA ASP A 170 0.60 8.86 16.14
C ASP A 170 0.97 8.25 14.78
N LEU A 171 2.03 8.76 14.15
CA LEU A 171 2.52 8.23 12.88
C LEU A 171 3.01 6.78 13.04
N GLN A 172 3.75 6.44 14.10
CA GLN A 172 4.18 5.05 14.33
C GLN A 172 3.01 4.08 14.42
N LEU A 173 1.90 4.51 15.05
CA LEU A 173 0.72 3.68 15.24
C LEU A 173 -0.10 3.51 13.96
N ILE A 174 -0.26 4.56 13.16
CA ILE A 174 -1.14 4.51 11.98
C ILE A 174 -0.40 4.25 10.68
N PHE A 175 0.93 4.38 10.62
CA PHE A 175 1.67 4.30 9.36
C PHE A 175 1.51 2.93 8.69
N ALA A 176 1.97 1.87 9.35
CA ALA A 176 1.89 0.51 8.82
C ALA A 176 0.44 0.03 8.52
N PRO A 177 -0.56 0.24 9.40
CA PRO A 177 -1.93 -0.16 9.10
C PRO A 177 -2.66 0.78 8.14
N GLY A 178 -2.30 2.07 8.08
CA GLY A 178 -3.00 3.10 7.31
C GLY A 178 -2.44 3.32 5.92
N SER A 179 -1.19 2.95 5.66
CA SER A 179 -0.54 3.18 4.37
C SER A 179 -0.86 2.13 3.31
N SER A 180 -1.36 0.96 3.69
CA SER A 180 -1.56 -0.15 2.74
C SER A 180 -2.90 -0.13 2.00
N LEU A 181 -3.81 0.75 2.40
CA LEU A 181 -5.21 0.70 1.99
C LEU A 181 -5.51 1.74 0.91
N GLY A 182 -6.21 1.32 -0.13
CA GLY A 182 -6.67 2.21 -1.20
C GLY A 182 -7.71 3.22 -0.72
N GLY A 183 -7.85 4.35 -1.42
CA GLY A 183 -8.76 5.47 -1.18
C GLY A 183 -8.12 6.72 -0.58
N ALA A 184 -8.86 7.83 -0.63
CA ALA A 184 -8.41 9.14 -0.14
C ALA A 184 -8.84 9.49 1.29
N ARG A 185 -9.77 8.72 1.87
CA ARG A 185 -10.35 8.97 3.19
C ARG A 185 -9.59 8.23 4.29
N PRO A 186 -9.57 8.73 5.53
CA PRO A 186 -8.85 8.10 6.62
C PRO A 186 -9.31 6.66 6.88
N LYS A 187 -8.33 5.77 7.01
CA LYS A 187 -8.55 4.34 7.25
C LYS A 187 -7.31 3.68 7.82
N ALA A 188 -7.51 2.54 8.46
CA ALA A 188 -6.44 1.71 9.01
C ALA A 188 -6.85 0.23 9.00
N SER A 189 -5.89 -0.65 8.74
CA SER A 189 -6.01 -2.08 9.03
C SER A 189 -6.05 -2.31 10.54
N VAL A 190 -6.99 -3.11 10.99
CA VAL A 190 -7.18 -3.45 12.41
C VAL A 190 -7.46 -4.95 12.54
N ILE A 191 -7.10 -5.55 13.67
CA ILE A 191 -7.56 -6.89 14.01
C ILE A 191 -8.87 -6.78 14.78
N ASP A 192 -9.96 -7.35 14.25
CA ASP A 192 -11.27 -7.32 14.87
C ASP A 192 -11.35 -8.21 16.15
N GLN A 193 -12.49 -8.17 16.84
CA GLN A 193 -12.74 -8.95 18.05
C GLN A 193 -12.72 -10.47 17.86
N HIS A 194 -12.73 -10.94 16.61
CA HIS A 194 -12.65 -12.35 16.23
C HIS A 194 -11.25 -12.75 15.73
N GLY A 195 -10.29 -11.81 15.72
CA GLY A 195 -8.92 -12.05 15.27
C GLY A 195 -8.74 -11.91 13.75
N HIS A 196 -9.73 -11.39 13.02
CA HIS A 196 -9.61 -11.20 11.58
C HIS A 196 -9.02 -9.83 11.24
N LEU A 197 -8.22 -9.79 10.18
CA LEU A 197 -7.75 -8.55 9.58
C LEU A 197 -8.93 -7.84 8.90
N SER A 198 -9.21 -6.63 9.36
CA SER A 198 -10.34 -5.79 8.95
C SER A 198 -9.87 -4.38 8.59
N ILE A 199 -10.73 -3.62 7.93
CA ILE A 199 -10.47 -2.21 7.58
C ILE A 199 -11.39 -1.32 8.39
N ALA A 200 -10.81 -0.51 9.27
CA ALA A 200 -11.49 0.59 9.92
C ALA A 200 -11.53 1.80 8.98
N LYS A 201 -12.71 2.38 8.78
CA LYS A 201 -12.93 3.61 8.01
C LYS A 201 -13.39 4.70 8.95
N PHE A 202 -12.72 5.85 8.94
CA PHE A 202 -13.00 6.93 9.87
C PHE A 202 -13.62 8.13 9.14
N PRO A 203 -14.52 8.87 9.83
CA PRO A 203 -15.06 10.12 9.32
C PRO A 203 -13.95 11.14 9.07
N LYS A 204 -14.28 12.13 8.23
CA LYS A 204 -13.47 13.32 8.06
C LYS A 204 -14.29 14.50 8.60
N GLU A 205 -13.65 15.38 9.35
CA GLU A 205 -14.31 16.56 9.93
C GLU A 205 -14.99 17.47 8.90
N THR A 206 -14.53 17.43 7.65
CA THR A 206 -15.09 18.22 6.55
C THR A 206 -16.22 17.51 5.81
N ASP A 207 -16.77 16.42 6.33
CA ASP A 207 -17.93 15.77 5.74
C ASP A 207 -19.20 16.52 6.08
N ASP A 208 -20.07 16.71 5.09
CA ASP A 208 -21.39 17.31 5.30
C ASP A 208 -22.38 16.34 6.00
N TYR A 209 -22.07 15.04 5.98
CA TYR A 209 -22.90 13.97 6.54
C TYR A 209 -22.03 12.75 6.89
N SER A 210 -22.55 11.84 7.73
CA SER A 210 -21.80 10.63 8.11
C SER A 210 -21.66 9.67 6.92
N MET A 211 -20.49 9.71 6.29
CA MET A 211 -20.13 8.84 5.18
C MET A 211 -20.11 7.36 5.60
N GLU A 212 -19.69 7.08 6.82
CA GLU A 212 -19.56 5.73 7.39
C GLU A 212 -20.94 5.12 7.60
N THR A 213 -21.89 5.93 8.08
CA THR A 213 -23.30 5.50 8.20
C THR A 213 -23.91 5.22 6.83
N TRP A 214 -23.66 6.08 5.83
CA TRP A 214 -24.16 5.86 4.47
C TRP A 214 -23.52 4.65 3.79
N GLU A 215 -22.24 4.40 4.02
CA GLU A 215 -21.57 3.20 3.54
C GLU A 215 -22.20 1.95 4.15
N GLU A 216 -22.50 1.97 5.45
CA GLU A 216 -23.15 0.85 6.12
C GLU A 216 -24.57 0.60 5.61
N ILE A 217 -25.36 1.66 5.44
CA ILE A 217 -26.69 1.58 4.83
C ILE A 217 -26.62 0.97 3.43
N ALA A 218 -25.67 1.42 2.61
CA ALA A 218 -25.49 0.89 1.26
C ALA A 218 -25.14 -0.61 1.26
N LEU A 219 -24.24 -1.05 2.15
CA LEU A 219 -23.87 -2.45 2.30
C LEU A 219 -25.05 -3.31 2.79
N ARG A 220 -25.86 -2.81 3.72
CA ARG A 220 -27.10 -3.49 4.15
C ARG A 220 -28.10 -3.63 3.01
N LEU A 221 -28.32 -2.56 2.25
CA LEU A 221 -29.24 -2.58 1.11
C LEU A 221 -28.77 -3.56 0.03
N ALA A 222 -27.47 -3.56 -0.28
CA ALA A 222 -26.88 -4.51 -1.22
C ALA A 222 -27.07 -5.96 -0.76
N GLY A 223 -26.81 -6.27 0.52
CA GLY A 223 -27.04 -7.60 1.08
C GLY A 223 -28.51 -8.03 1.00
N ARG A 224 -29.45 -7.12 1.29
CA ARG A 224 -30.90 -7.36 1.15
C ARG A 224 -31.33 -7.58 -0.30
N ALA A 225 -30.59 -7.03 -1.26
CA ALA A 225 -30.81 -7.23 -2.69
C ALA A 225 -30.15 -8.53 -3.22
N GLY A 226 -29.50 -9.32 -2.36
CA GLY A 226 -28.80 -10.55 -2.76
C GLY A 226 -27.42 -10.33 -3.37
N ILE A 227 -26.86 -9.12 -3.27
CA ILE A 227 -25.48 -8.84 -3.65
C ILE A 227 -24.56 -9.36 -2.54
N THR A 228 -23.49 -10.07 -2.91
CA THR A 228 -22.48 -10.50 -1.95
C THR A 228 -21.73 -9.29 -1.41
N THR A 229 -21.73 -9.11 -0.09
CA THR A 229 -21.07 -8.00 0.61
C THR A 229 -20.05 -8.52 1.62
N PRO A 230 -19.03 -7.72 1.96
CA PRO A 230 -18.15 -8.04 3.09
C PRO A 230 -18.93 -8.02 4.41
N GLN A 231 -18.45 -8.79 5.40
CA GLN A 231 -18.88 -8.58 6.78
C GLN A 231 -18.49 -7.16 7.20
N HIS A 232 -19.42 -6.47 7.85
CA HIS A 232 -19.27 -5.06 8.21
C HIS A 232 -20.06 -4.74 9.47
N GLU A 233 -19.61 -3.74 10.21
CA GLU A 233 -20.25 -3.23 11.41
C GLU A 233 -20.01 -1.72 11.52
N LEU A 234 -21.04 -0.97 11.90
CA LEU A 234 -20.91 0.44 12.28
C LEU A 234 -20.69 0.52 13.80
N ILE A 235 -19.52 0.99 14.20
CA ILE A 235 -19.12 1.09 15.61
C ILE A 235 -19.14 2.56 16.02
N SER A 236 -19.82 2.87 17.12
CA SER A 236 -19.74 4.18 17.77
C SER A 236 -18.52 4.21 18.69
N VAL A 237 -17.60 5.12 18.44
CA VAL A 237 -16.33 5.28 19.15
C VAL A 237 -16.23 6.71 19.66
N ALA A 238 -16.28 6.86 20.99
CA ALA A 238 -16.56 8.11 21.69
C ALA A 238 -17.99 8.63 21.38
N GLY A 239 -18.89 8.47 22.36
CA GLY A 239 -20.32 8.76 22.23
C GLY A 239 -20.66 10.21 21.94
#